data_AF-A0A7X7JBW5-F1
#
_entry.id   AF-A0A7X7JBW5-F1
#
_cell.length_a   1.000
_cell.length_b   1.000
_cell.length_c   1.000
_cell.angle_alpha   90.00
_cell.angle_beta   90.00
_cell.angle_gamma   90.00
#
_symmetry.space_group_name_H-M   'P 1'
#
loop_
_entity.id
_entity.type
_entity.pdbx_description
1 polymer ?
#
loop_
_entity_poly.entity_id
_entity_poly.type
_entity_poly.pdbx_seq_one_letter_code
_entity_poly.pdbx_strand_id
1 'polypeptide(L)'
;MLAAGAAVPEVAGAGPRRGKHPPKPPPERKGDKRRKPRRRAVLSRAETVTLAAWCDRLAHGARAAEVGDFVNDQLAKHPDDALLGIRYFGWPPPWKPFYQAGIEGLDEAARAAHGERFAELRARQQDDVHARLQAGTLAWTAEVPFFLFYLVTRSDAVDVVYGTRAGFKSIGMRYDPVNPPRRPW
;
A
#
# COMPACT_ATOMS: atom_id res chain seq x y z
N MET A 1 28.18 -71.17 67.53
CA MET A 1 27.86 -72.61 67.46
C MET A 1 26.40 -72.74 67.01
N LEU A 2 26.15 -73.39 65.85
CA LEU A 2 24.91 -74.02 65.31
C LEU A 2 23.52 -73.47 65.72
N ALA A 3 22.48 -73.33 64.88
CA ALA A 3 22.14 -73.86 63.55
C ALA A 3 20.81 -73.24 63.04
N ALA A 4 20.38 -73.71 61.86
CA ALA A 4 19.04 -73.66 61.23
C ALA A 4 18.63 -72.31 60.57
N GLY A 5 18.06 -72.24 59.37
CA GLY A 5 17.48 -73.25 58.47
C GLY A 5 16.09 -72.78 58.01
N ALA A 6 15.92 -72.46 56.72
CA ALA A 6 14.66 -72.44 55.94
C ALA A 6 14.95 -71.68 54.62
N ALA A 7 15.02 -72.36 53.46
CA ALA A 7 13.91 -72.77 52.58
C ALA A 7 13.47 -71.65 51.60
N VAL A 8 13.57 -72.00 50.32
CA VAL A 8 13.35 -71.23 49.09
C VAL A 8 11.84 -70.99 48.86
N PRO A 9 11.42 -70.01 48.04
CA PRO A 9 10.89 -70.43 46.76
C PRO A 9 11.37 -69.61 45.56
N GLU A 10 11.54 -70.38 44.50
CA GLU A 10 11.79 -70.04 43.12
C GLU A 10 10.62 -69.25 42.55
N VAL A 11 10.88 -68.07 42.00
CA VAL A 11 9.89 -67.32 41.21
C VAL A 11 10.41 -67.25 39.79
N ALA A 12 9.70 -67.94 38.91
CA ALA A 12 9.96 -68.03 37.48
C ALA A 12 10.12 -66.64 36.85
N GLY A 13 11.32 -66.36 36.34
CA GLY A 13 11.62 -65.16 35.55
C GLY A 13 10.95 -65.24 34.18
N ALA A 14 9.86 -64.51 34.01
CA ALA A 14 9.22 -64.29 32.72
C ALA A 14 10.16 -63.52 31.77
N GLY A 15 10.37 -64.06 30.56
CA GLY A 15 11.19 -63.46 29.51
C GLY A 15 10.72 -62.06 29.08
N PRO A 16 11.59 -61.27 28.42
CA PRO A 16 11.33 -59.86 28.17
C PRO A 16 10.16 -59.66 27.19
N ARG A 17 9.12 -58.97 27.68
CA ARG A 17 8.00 -58.49 26.88
C ARG A 17 8.52 -57.46 25.86
N ARG A 18 8.40 -57.76 24.56
CA ARG A 18 8.63 -56.81 23.47
C ARG A 18 7.79 -55.55 23.68
N GLY A 19 8.44 -54.44 24.01
CA GLY A 19 7.80 -53.14 24.12
C GLY A 19 7.20 -52.72 22.78
N LYS A 20 5.91 -52.40 22.77
CA LYS A 20 5.23 -51.78 21.62
C LYS A 20 5.83 -50.37 21.43
N HIS A 21 6.36 -50.11 20.24
CA HIS A 21 6.85 -48.78 19.86
C HIS A 21 5.71 -47.75 20.00
N PRO A 22 5.93 -46.57 20.60
CA PRO A 22 4.90 -45.53 20.65
C PRO A 22 4.56 -45.05 19.22
N PRO A 23 3.30 -44.69 18.95
CA PRO A 23 2.92 -44.18 17.63
C PRO A 23 3.70 -42.91 17.30
N LYS A 24 4.15 -42.78 16.04
CA LYS A 24 4.84 -41.59 15.55
C LYS A 24 4.00 -40.33 15.84
N PRO A 25 4.61 -39.22 16.29
CA PRO A 25 3.89 -37.97 16.45
C PRO A 25 3.32 -37.50 15.10
N PRO A 26 2.14 -36.85 15.10
CA PRO A 26 1.56 -36.32 13.87
C PRO A 26 2.50 -35.29 13.23
N PRO A 27 2.52 -35.19 11.89
CA PRO A 27 3.39 -34.26 11.20
C PRO A 27 3.12 -32.82 11.64
N GLU A 28 4.19 -32.06 11.89
CA GLU A 28 4.15 -30.63 12.18
C GLU A 28 3.27 -29.91 11.16
N ARG A 29 2.27 -29.19 11.67
CA ARG A 29 1.49 -28.25 10.84
C ARG A 29 2.47 -27.21 10.32
N LYS A 30 2.80 -27.26 9.02
CA LYS A 30 3.51 -26.21 8.30
C LYS A 30 2.86 -24.87 8.67
N GLY A 31 3.66 -23.99 9.29
CA GLY A 31 3.21 -22.74 9.85
C GLY A 31 2.27 -22.00 8.91
N ASP A 32 1.12 -21.62 9.44
CA ASP A 32 0.20 -20.69 8.80
C ASP A 32 1.02 -19.46 8.40
N LYS A 33 1.17 -19.22 7.10
CA LYS A 33 1.81 -18.00 6.58
C LYS A 33 0.90 -16.87 7.04
N ARG A 34 1.17 -16.31 8.22
CA ARG A 34 0.46 -15.15 8.78
C ARG A 34 0.27 -14.15 7.65
N ARG A 35 -0.95 -14.07 7.11
CA ARG A 35 -1.31 -13.03 6.16
C ARG A 35 -1.00 -11.73 6.86
N LYS A 36 -0.11 -10.91 6.28
CA LYS A 36 0.16 -9.57 6.80
C LYS A 36 -1.19 -8.89 7.02
N PRO A 37 -1.43 -8.27 8.18
CA PRO A 37 -2.69 -7.60 8.44
C PRO A 37 -2.94 -6.61 7.29
N ARG A 38 -4.10 -6.72 6.64
CA ARG A 38 -4.49 -5.78 5.59
C ARG A 38 -4.59 -4.41 6.24
N ARG A 39 -3.69 -3.49 5.85
CA ARG A 39 -3.78 -2.08 6.26
C ARG A 39 -5.19 -1.59 5.91
N ARG A 40 -5.84 -0.92 6.85
CA ARG A 40 -7.15 -0.33 6.62
C ARG A 40 -6.97 0.81 5.61
N ALA A 41 -7.70 0.75 4.49
CA ALA A 41 -7.64 1.80 3.49
C ALA A 41 -8.11 3.13 4.11
N VAL A 42 -7.33 4.19 3.91
CA VAL A 42 -7.59 5.53 4.43
C VAL A 42 -8.54 6.28 3.49
N LEU A 43 -8.28 6.21 2.19
CA LEU A 43 -9.20 6.56 1.12
C LEU A 43 -10.07 5.35 0.76
N SER A 44 -11.29 5.63 0.32
CA SER A 44 -12.17 4.64 -0.30
C SER A 44 -11.63 4.17 -1.64
N ARG A 45 -12.09 3.01 -2.10
CA ARG A 45 -11.70 2.47 -3.41
C ARG A 45 -12.01 3.44 -4.56
N ALA A 46 -13.15 4.14 -4.51
CA ALA A 46 -13.53 5.10 -5.53
C ALA A 46 -12.57 6.29 -5.56
N GLU A 47 -12.26 6.86 -4.38
CA GLU A 47 -11.28 7.96 -4.25
C GLU A 47 -9.90 7.54 -4.77
N THR A 48 -9.41 6.35 -4.40
CA THR A 48 -8.14 5.82 -4.91
C THR A 48 -8.12 5.67 -6.43
N VAL A 49 -9.21 5.19 -7.03
CA VAL A 49 -9.33 5.01 -8.49
C VAL A 49 -9.37 6.36 -9.21
N THR A 50 -10.11 7.33 -8.68
CA THR A 50 -10.17 8.70 -9.22
C THR A 50 -8.80 9.38 -9.13
N LEU A 51 -8.14 9.31 -7.98
CA LEU A 51 -6.80 9.86 -7.80
C LEU A 51 -5.79 9.22 -8.77
N ALA A 52 -5.83 7.90 -8.92
CA ALA A 52 -4.95 7.20 -9.87
C ALA A 52 -5.22 7.60 -11.33
N ALA A 53 -6.49 7.79 -11.73
CA ALA A 53 -6.82 8.28 -13.07
C ALA A 53 -6.27 9.71 -13.29
N TRP A 54 -6.45 10.58 -12.30
CA TRP A 54 -5.99 11.96 -12.35
C TRP A 54 -4.47 12.05 -12.46
N CYS A 55 -3.76 11.39 -11.56
CA CYS A 55 -2.30 11.36 -11.56
C CYS A 55 -1.71 10.79 -12.85
N ASP A 56 -2.39 9.86 -13.52
CA ASP A 56 -1.94 9.31 -14.80
C ASP A 56 -2.04 10.32 -15.96
N ARG A 57 -2.93 11.32 -15.86
CA ARG A 57 -2.95 12.48 -16.77
C ARG A 57 -1.81 13.47 -16.50
N LEU A 58 -1.34 13.52 -15.25
CA LEU A 58 -0.28 14.44 -14.81
C LEU A 58 1.13 13.89 -15.06
N ALA A 59 1.33 12.59 -14.84
CA ALA A 59 2.56 11.87 -15.11
C ALA A 59 2.21 10.51 -15.73
N HIS A 60 2.52 10.35 -17.02
CA HIS A 60 2.20 9.14 -17.76
C HIS A 60 2.74 7.89 -17.05
N GLY A 61 1.86 6.92 -16.78
CA GLY A 61 2.21 5.68 -16.10
C GLY A 61 1.99 5.71 -14.58
N ALA A 62 1.56 6.83 -13.99
CA ALA A 62 1.33 6.92 -12.55
C ALA A 62 0.29 5.93 -12.04
N ARG A 63 -0.74 5.62 -12.84
CA ARG A 63 -1.71 4.57 -12.48
C ARG A 63 -1.06 3.19 -12.46
N ALA A 64 -0.22 2.88 -13.45
CA ALA A 64 0.49 1.60 -13.52
C ALA A 64 1.55 1.45 -12.42
N ALA A 65 2.10 2.58 -11.95
CA ALA A 65 3.00 2.64 -10.81
C ALA A 65 2.27 2.70 -9.45
N GLU A 66 0.95 2.45 -9.42
CA GLU A 66 0.14 2.31 -8.21
C GLU A 66 0.12 3.56 -7.31
N VAL A 67 0.16 4.77 -7.90
CA VAL A 67 0.14 6.05 -7.16
C VAL A 67 -1.01 6.17 -6.15
N GLY A 68 -2.17 5.59 -6.46
CA GLY A 68 -3.32 5.60 -5.54
C GLY A 68 -3.05 4.80 -4.26
N ASP A 69 -2.38 3.65 -4.37
CA ASP A 69 -1.99 2.83 -3.22
C ASP A 69 -0.84 3.48 -2.45
N PHE A 70 0.13 4.09 -3.15
CA PHE A 70 1.17 4.91 -2.53
C PHE A 70 0.57 6.00 -1.64
N VAL A 71 -0.34 6.83 -2.17
CA VAL A 71 -0.95 7.92 -1.40
C VAL A 71 -1.73 7.38 -0.20
N ASN A 72 -2.50 6.31 -0.40
CA ASN A 72 -3.25 5.67 0.68
C ASN A 72 -2.33 5.16 1.80
N ASP A 73 -1.20 4.55 1.45
CA ASP A 73 -0.19 4.07 2.39
C ASP A 73 0.52 5.22 3.11
N GLN A 74 0.82 6.33 2.44
CA GLN A 74 1.41 7.50 3.09
C GLN A 74 0.42 8.18 4.04
N LEU A 75 -0.85 8.30 3.67
CA LEU A 75 -1.90 8.86 4.54
C LEU A 75 -2.14 8.04 5.81
N ALA A 76 -1.73 6.76 5.82
CA ALA A 76 -1.79 5.89 6.98
C ALA A 76 -0.56 6.01 7.92
N LYS A 77 0.45 6.81 7.57
CA LYS A 77 1.66 7.03 8.38
C LYS A 77 1.49 8.25 9.29
N HIS A 78 2.40 8.37 10.26
CA HIS A 78 2.58 9.64 10.97
C HIS A 78 3.01 10.73 9.98
N PRO A 79 2.54 11.99 10.10
CA PRO A 79 2.90 13.06 9.16
C PRO A 79 4.41 13.25 8.94
N ASP A 80 5.23 13.03 9.98
CA ASP A 80 6.69 13.14 9.89
C ASP A 80 7.35 12.02 9.07
N ASP A 81 6.69 10.87 8.95
CA ASP A 81 7.15 9.69 8.21
C ASP A 81 6.57 9.61 6.79
N ALA A 82 5.58 10.45 6.48
CA ALA A 82 4.92 10.48 5.18
C ALA A 82 5.77 11.22 4.14
N LEU A 83 5.75 10.67 2.92
CA LEU A 83 6.52 11.16 1.77
C LEU A 83 5.66 11.96 0.78
N LEU A 84 4.49 12.43 1.20
CA LEU A 84 3.57 13.17 0.34
C LEU A 84 4.09 14.58 0.07
N GLY A 85 3.97 15.03 -1.18
CA GLY A 85 4.39 16.36 -1.62
C GLY A 85 3.74 17.49 -0.82
N ILE A 86 2.51 17.28 -0.32
CA ILE A 86 1.78 18.24 0.53
C ILE A 86 2.57 18.71 1.75
N ARG A 87 3.48 17.87 2.28
CA ARG A 87 4.35 18.19 3.41
C ARG A 87 5.18 19.44 3.17
N TYR A 88 5.61 19.67 1.93
CA TYR A 88 6.48 20.78 1.57
C TYR A 88 5.74 22.10 1.34
N PHE A 89 4.40 22.07 1.29
CA PHE A 89 3.56 23.24 1.03
C PHE A 89 2.95 23.85 2.30
N GLY A 90 3.34 23.39 3.48
CA GLY A 90 2.89 23.96 4.76
C GLY A 90 1.42 23.71 5.10
N TRP A 91 0.72 22.84 4.36
CA TRP A 91 -0.66 22.47 4.68
C TRP A 91 -0.69 21.62 5.96
N PRO A 92 -1.50 21.97 6.97
CA PRO A 92 -1.47 21.27 8.25
C PRO A 92 -2.02 19.84 8.12
N PRO A 93 -1.42 18.84 8.81
CA PRO A 93 -2.04 17.53 8.95
C PRO A 93 -3.29 17.60 9.86
N PRO A 94 -4.23 16.64 9.75
CA PRO A 94 -4.20 15.46 8.88
C PRO A 94 -4.48 15.82 7.42
N TRP A 95 -3.80 15.15 6.48
CA TRP A 95 -3.93 15.48 5.05
C TRP A 95 -5.04 14.73 4.32
N LYS A 96 -5.64 13.70 4.92
CA LYS A 96 -6.76 12.98 4.30
C LYS A 96 -7.86 13.93 3.79
N PRO A 97 -8.37 14.90 4.59
CA PRO A 97 -9.40 15.83 4.11
C PRO A 97 -8.99 16.63 2.87
N PHE A 98 -7.70 16.98 2.72
CA PHE A 98 -7.21 17.68 1.54
C PHE A 98 -7.39 16.83 0.26
N TYR A 99 -7.01 15.55 0.31
CA TYR A 99 -7.18 14.66 -0.84
C TYR A 99 -8.65 14.40 -1.14
N GLN A 100 -9.48 14.22 -0.11
CA GLN A 100 -10.91 13.99 -0.29
C GLN A 100 -11.59 15.20 -0.97
N ALA A 101 -11.35 16.41 -0.45
CA ALA A 101 -11.90 17.63 -1.03
C ALA A 101 -11.42 17.87 -2.47
N GLY A 102 -10.14 17.59 -2.76
CA GLY A 102 -9.61 17.72 -4.12
C GLY A 102 -10.18 16.69 -5.10
N ILE A 103 -10.38 15.45 -4.65
CA ILE A 103 -11.01 14.38 -5.46
C ILE A 103 -12.48 14.72 -5.73
N GLU A 104 -13.20 15.20 -4.72
CA GLU A 104 -14.59 15.65 -4.87
C GLU A 104 -14.70 16.82 -5.84
N GLY A 105 -13.87 17.86 -5.68
CA GLY A 105 -13.82 18.99 -6.62
C GLY A 105 -13.48 18.58 -8.05
N LEU A 106 -12.63 17.57 -8.24
CA LEU A 106 -12.34 17.01 -9.55
C LEU A 106 -13.55 16.29 -10.16
N ASP A 107 -14.27 15.50 -9.36
CA ASP A 107 -15.49 14.81 -9.79
C ASP A 107 -16.61 15.81 -10.12
N GLU A 108 -16.77 16.87 -9.33
CA GLU A 108 -17.72 17.96 -9.62
C GLU A 108 -17.39 18.67 -10.92
N ALA A 109 -16.12 19.04 -11.13
CA ALA A 109 -15.67 19.69 -12.35
C ALA A 109 -15.83 18.78 -13.59
N ALA A 110 -15.56 17.48 -13.43
CA ALA A 110 -15.78 16.48 -14.47
C ALA A 110 -17.27 16.36 -14.83
N ARG A 111 -18.16 16.32 -13.83
CA ARG A 111 -19.61 16.29 -14.05
C ARG A 111 -20.11 17.56 -14.73
N ALA A 112 -19.60 18.72 -14.34
CA ALA A 112 -19.96 19.98 -14.97
C ALA A 112 -19.55 20.05 -16.45
N ALA A 113 -18.39 19.46 -16.80
CA ALA A 113 -17.88 19.48 -18.16
C ALA A 113 -18.45 18.36 -19.06
N HIS A 114 -18.69 17.17 -18.51
CA HIS A 114 -18.95 15.94 -19.28
C HIS A 114 -20.08 15.05 -18.72
N GLY A 115 -20.70 15.41 -17.59
CA GLY A 115 -21.86 14.70 -17.01
C GLY A 115 -21.54 13.48 -16.14
N GLU A 116 -20.28 13.06 -16.06
CA GLU A 116 -19.83 11.86 -15.32
C GLU A 116 -18.69 12.18 -14.35
N ARG A 117 -18.39 11.27 -13.41
CA ARG A 117 -17.21 11.43 -12.53
C ARG A 117 -15.92 11.28 -13.31
N PHE A 118 -14.84 11.87 -12.82
CA PHE A 118 -13.58 11.93 -13.55
C PHE A 118 -13.04 10.54 -13.92
N ALA A 119 -13.14 9.58 -13.01
CA ALA A 119 -12.69 8.20 -13.25
C ALA A 119 -13.52 7.43 -14.30
N GLU A 120 -14.74 7.88 -14.59
CA GLU A 120 -15.69 7.25 -15.52
C GLU A 120 -15.53 7.80 -16.93
N LEU A 121 -14.96 9.00 -17.06
CA LEU A 121 -14.66 9.65 -18.33
C LEU A 121 -13.73 8.83 -19.22
N ARG A 122 -13.94 8.94 -20.54
CA ARG A 122 -12.98 8.45 -21.53
C ARG A 122 -11.69 9.28 -21.46
N ALA A 123 -10.58 8.70 -21.90
CA ALA A 123 -9.26 9.35 -21.88
C ALA A 123 -9.29 10.78 -22.47
N ARG A 124 -9.90 10.98 -23.65
CA ARG A 124 -10.01 12.32 -24.27
C ARG A 124 -10.78 13.34 -23.42
N GLN A 125 -11.77 12.89 -22.66
CA GLN A 125 -12.55 13.77 -21.77
C GLN A 125 -11.76 14.09 -20.50
N GLN A 126 -10.99 13.15 -19.97
CA GLN A 126 -10.03 13.42 -18.89
C GLN A 126 -8.95 14.41 -19.33
N ASP A 127 -8.44 14.27 -20.55
CA ASP A 127 -7.47 15.19 -21.13
C ASP A 127 -8.07 16.61 -21.31
N ASP A 128 -9.34 16.72 -21.70
CA ASP A 128 -10.06 18.01 -21.76
C ASP A 128 -10.21 18.66 -20.38
N VAL A 129 -10.56 17.90 -19.34
CA VAL A 129 -10.60 18.40 -17.95
C VAL A 129 -9.23 18.93 -17.51
N HIS A 130 -8.15 18.19 -17.82
CA HIS A 130 -6.78 18.64 -17.53
C HIS A 130 -6.41 19.90 -18.33
N ALA A 131 -6.79 20.00 -19.61
CA ALA A 131 -6.55 21.18 -20.43
C ALA A 131 -7.29 22.42 -19.90
N ARG A 132 -8.55 22.27 -19.47
CA ARG A 132 -9.32 23.35 -18.81
C ARG A 132 -8.67 23.80 -17.51
N LEU A 133 -8.07 22.88 -16.75
CA LEU A 133 -7.29 23.22 -15.56
C LEU A 133 -6.09 24.09 -15.93
N GLN A 134 -5.32 23.69 -16.95
CA GLN A 134 -4.15 24.46 -17.40
C GLN A 134 -4.54 25.84 -17.94
N ALA A 135 -5.70 25.96 -18.58
CA ALA A 135 -6.25 27.21 -19.08
C ALA A 135 -6.90 28.10 -17.99
N GLY A 136 -7.05 27.59 -16.76
CA GLY A 136 -7.75 28.31 -15.68
C GLY A 136 -9.26 28.44 -15.89
N THR A 137 -9.85 27.62 -16.76
CA THR A 137 -11.28 27.65 -17.11
C THR A 137 -12.07 26.49 -16.50
N LEU A 138 -11.43 25.67 -15.66
CA LEU A 138 -12.10 24.57 -14.97
C LEU A 138 -13.00 25.14 -13.86
N ALA A 139 -14.28 24.74 -13.85
CA ALA A 139 -15.22 25.14 -12.80
C ALA A 139 -14.88 24.41 -11.49
N TRP A 140 -14.00 25.00 -10.69
CA TRP A 140 -13.52 24.44 -9.43
C TRP A 140 -14.27 25.04 -8.23
N THR A 141 -14.93 24.19 -7.46
CA THR A 141 -15.81 24.56 -6.35
C THR A 141 -15.34 24.07 -4.98
N ALA A 142 -14.32 23.20 -4.94
CA ALA A 142 -13.80 22.68 -3.68
C ALA A 142 -13.03 23.73 -2.89
N GLU A 143 -13.08 23.61 -1.55
CA GLU A 143 -12.40 24.50 -0.61
C GLU A 143 -10.87 24.47 -0.74
N VAL A 144 -10.31 23.33 -1.14
CA VAL A 144 -8.87 23.23 -1.38
C VAL A 144 -8.51 23.99 -2.67
N PRO A 145 -7.47 24.84 -2.66
CA PRO A 145 -7.06 25.54 -3.88
C PRO A 145 -6.68 24.55 -4.98
N PHE A 146 -7.31 24.65 -6.15
CA PHE A 146 -7.10 23.71 -7.25
C PHE A 146 -5.60 23.61 -7.63
N PHE A 147 -4.89 24.74 -7.65
CA PHE A 147 -3.49 24.79 -8.03
C PHE A 147 -2.61 24.03 -7.05
N LEU A 148 -2.95 24.07 -5.76
CA LEU A 148 -2.26 23.30 -4.74
C LEU A 148 -2.55 21.80 -4.89
N PHE A 149 -3.81 21.41 -5.13
CA PHE A 149 -4.17 20.02 -5.41
C PHE A 149 -3.43 19.48 -6.65
N TYR A 150 -3.38 20.27 -7.73
CA TYR A 150 -2.59 19.96 -8.93
C TYR A 150 -1.10 19.78 -8.62
N LEU A 151 -0.46 20.73 -7.93
CA LEU A 151 0.96 20.65 -7.62
C LEU A 151 1.31 19.44 -6.75
N VAL A 152 0.53 19.19 -5.69
CA VAL A 152 0.72 18.06 -4.79
C VAL A 152 0.59 16.74 -5.54
N THR A 153 -0.54 16.54 -6.22
CA THR A 153 -0.81 15.26 -6.91
C THR A 153 0.14 15.03 -8.08
N ARG A 154 0.57 16.08 -8.79
CA ARG A 154 1.61 16.00 -9.82
C ARG A 154 2.95 15.59 -9.23
N SER A 155 3.36 16.20 -8.10
CA SER A 155 4.62 15.87 -7.42
C SER A 155 4.64 14.40 -7.01
N ASP A 156 3.59 13.94 -6.33
CA ASP A 156 3.48 12.54 -5.89
C ASP A 156 3.49 11.57 -7.07
N ALA A 157 2.80 11.91 -8.16
CA ALA A 157 2.79 11.10 -9.38
C ALA A 157 4.18 11.00 -10.01
N VAL A 158 4.91 12.11 -10.10
CA VAL A 158 6.28 12.14 -10.61
C VAL A 158 7.23 11.34 -9.71
N ASP A 159 7.11 11.45 -8.39
CA ASP A 159 7.95 10.72 -7.44
C ASP A 159 7.73 9.21 -7.55
N VAL A 160 6.47 8.78 -7.67
CA VAL A 160 6.12 7.36 -7.82
C VAL A 160 6.61 6.79 -9.16
N VAL A 161 6.40 7.52 -10.26
CA VAL A 161 6.80 7.05 -11.61
C VAL A 161 8.31 7.12 -11.81
N TYR A 162 8.90 8.28 -11.53
CA TYR A 162 10.27 8.60 -11.92
C TYR A 162 11.25 8.61 -10.75
N GLY A 163 10.81 8.65 -9.49
CA GLY A 163 11.71 8.63 -8.32
C GLY A 163 12.35 7.25 -8.04
N THR A 164 11.99 6.22 -8.79
CA THR A 164 12.51 4.85 -8.64
C THR A 164 13.67 4.56 -9.60
N ARG A 165 14.48 3.53 -9.28
CA ARG A 165 15.48 2.99 -10.23
C ARG A 165 14.88 2.63 -11.58
N ALA A 166 13.69 2.02 -11.57
CA ALA A 166 12.98 1.63 -12.79
C ALA A 166 12.50 2.85 -13.57
N GLY A 167 12.00 3.87 -12.88
CA GLY A 167 11.59 5.15 -13.44
C GLY A 167 12.72 5.90 -14.12
N PHE A 168 13.88 6.06 -13.46
CA PHE A 168 15.06 6.66 -14.09
C PHE A 168 15.49 5.91 -15.34
N LYS A 169 15.50 4.56 -15.28
CA LYS A 169 15.84 3.72 -16.42
C LYS A 169 14.89 3.90 -17.60
N SER A 170 13.58 4.08 -17.37
CA SER A 170 12.59 4.18 -18.45
C SER A 170 12.76 5.45 -19.30
N ILE A 171 13.33 6.52 -18.73
CA ILE A 171 13.63 7.78 -19.41
C ILE A 171 15.10 7.92 -19.81
N GLY A 172 15.88 6.83 -19.75
CA GLY A 172 17.29 6.81 -20.15
C GLY A 172 18.21 7.59 -19.21
N MET A 173 17.77 7.92 -18.00
CA MET A 173 18.59 8.61 -17.00
C MET A 173 19.29 7.63 -16.07
N ARG A 174 20.50 7.99 -15.65
CA ARG A 174 21.25 7.22 -14.64
C ARG A 174 20.69 7.50 -13.25
N TYR A 175 20.43 6.45 -12.48
CA TYR A 175 19.98 6.57 -11.09
C TYR A 175 21.17 6.66 -10.12
N ASP A 176 21.52 7.87 -9.71
CA ASP A 176 22.63 8.16 -8.78
C ASP A 176 22.14 8.84 -7.49
N PRO A 177 21.50 8.10 -6.56
CA PRO A 177 21.00 8.69 -5.33
C PRO A 177 22.16 9.02 -4.39
N VAL A 178 22.16 10.24 -3.85
CA VAL A 178 23.08 10.62 -2.75
C VAL A 178 22.83 9.78 -1.50
N ASN A 179 21.55 9.47 -1.22
CA ASN A 179 21.14 8.58 -0.14
C ASN A 179 20.15 7.53 -0.66
N PRO A 180 20.61 6.33 -1.04
CA PRO A 180 19.75 5.31 -1.61
C PRO A 180 18.74 4.78 -0.58
N PRO A 181 17.47 4.56 -0.97
CA PRO A 181 16.49 3.98 -0.07
C PRO A 181 16.89 2.52 0.26
N ARG A 182 16.74 2.14 1.54
CA ARG A 182 17.08 0.77 2.00
C ARG A 182 16.19 -0.31 1.37
N ARG A 183 14.98 0.07 0.93
CA ARG A 183 14.03 -0.79 0.23
C ARG A 183 13.36 0.03 -0.87
N PRO A 184 13.08 -0.55 -2.05
CA PRO A 184 12.18 0.07 -3.01
C PRO A 184 10.80 0.25 -2.37
N TRP A 185 10.11 1.33 -2.76
CA TRP A 185 8.66 1.41 -2.60
C TRP A 185 7.98 0.64 -3.73
#